data_AF-A0A2P8VSH2-F1
#
_entry.id   AF-A0A2P8VSH2-F1
#
_cell.length_a   1.000
_cell.length_b   1.000
_cell.length_c   1.000
_cell.angle_alpha   90.00
_cell.angle_beta   90.00
_cell.angle_gamma   90.00
#
_symmetry.space_group_name_H-M   'P 1'
#
loop_
_entity.id
_entity.type
_entity.pdbx_description
1 polymer ?
#
loop_
_entity_poly.entity_id
_entity_poly.type
_entity_poly.pdbx_seq_one_letter_code
_entity_poly.pdbx_strand_id
1 'polypeptide(L)' 'RLCPGAMFGLGAGENQPQLHNADYDFPDGLILYGVRLFAEIIEIVLKAS' A
#
# COMPACT_ATOMS: atom_id res chain seq x y z
N ARG A 1 -25.62 -9.31 0.59
CA ARG A 1 -24.34 -9.98 0.24
C ARG A 1 -23.26 -9.33 1.08
N LEU A 2 -22.42 -10.09 1.77
CA LEU A 2 -21.27 -9.53 2.50
C LEU A 2 -20.05 -9.61 1.57
N CYS A 3 -19.27 -8.54 1.53
CA CYS A 3 -18.01 -8.45 0.78
C CYS A 3 -16.90 -8.11 1.80
N PRO A 4 -16.23 -9.13 2.37
CA PRO A 4 -15.15 -8.88 3.32
C PRO A 4 -14.02 -8.10 2.64
N GLY A 5 -13.51 -7.10 3.34
CA GLY A 5 -12.44 -6.21 2.87
C GLY A 5 -11.35 -6.07 3.92
N ALA A 6 -10.17 -5.63 3.48
CA ALA A 6 -9.02 -5.37 4.33
C ALA A 6 -8.35 -4.05 3.93
N MET A 7 -7.67 -3.42 4.89
CA MET A 7 -6.84 -2.23 4.68
C MET A 7 -5.45 -2.50 5.25
N PHE A 8 -4.42 -2.06 4.54
CA PHE A 8 -3.03 -2.13 4.97
C PHE A 8 -2.32 -0.82 4.61
N GLY A 9 -1.24 -0.52 5.32
CA GLY A 9 -0.39 0.64 5.04
C GLY A 9 0.95 0.22 4.45
N LEU A 10 1.51 1.08 3.60
CA LEU A 10 2.90 1.01 3.15
C LEU A 10 3.64 2.20 3.76
N GLY A 11 4.61 1.93 4.64
CA GLY A 11 5.34 2.98 5.37
C GLY A 11 6.27 3.78 4.47
N ALA A 12 6.34 5.10 4.70
CA ALA A 12 7.23 6.04 4.00
C ALA A 12 8.66 6.09 4.56
N GLY A 13 8.98 5.24 5.54
CA GLY A 13 10.24 5.23 6.28
C GLY A 13 10.16 6.00 7.60
N GLU A 14 11.06 5.69 8.54
CA GLU A 14 11.05 6.25 9.90
C GLU A 14 11.49 7.72 9.96
N ASN A 15 12.22 8.18 8.94
CA ASN A 15 12.74 9.55 8.86
C ASN A 15 11.84 10.50 8.05
N GLN A 16 10.67 10.04 7.59
CA GLN A 16 9.73 10.88 6.84
C GLN A 16 8.81 11.68 7.78
N PRO A 17 8.57 12.97 7.53
CA PRO A 17 7.46 13.70 8.11
C PRO A 17 6.12 12.93 8.12
N GLN A 18 5.25 13.30 9.06
CA GLN A 18 3.88 12.81 9.07
C GLN A 18 3.12 13.32 7.83
N LEU A 19 2.14 12.55 7.33
CA LEU A 19 1.40 12.82 6.09
C LEU A 19 0.75 14.21 5.99
N HIS A 20 0.42 14.82 7.14
CA HIS A 20 -0.19 16.17 7.20
C HIS A 20 0.82 17.31 7.36
N ASN A 21 2.12 17.01 7.38
CA ASN A 21 3.16 18.02 7.47
C ASN A 21 3.36 18.70 6.11
N ALA A 22 3.60 20.02 6.11
CA ALA A 22 3.87 20.79 4.89
C ALA A 22 5.16 20.35 4.16
N ASP A 23 6.11 19.77 4.90
CA ASP A 23 7.38 19.26 4.38
C ASP A 23 7.26 17.78 3.93
N TYR A 24 6.07 17.17 3.99
CA TYR A 24 5.88 15.81 3.49
C TYR A 24 6.00 15.80 1.96
N ASP A 25 6.99 15.06 1.49
CA ASP A 25 7.18 14.74 0.08
C ASP A 25 7.04 13.23 -0.12
N PHE A 26 6.18 12.84 -1.06
CA PHE A 26 5.86 11.44 -1.25
C PHE A 26 7.06 10.69 -1.87
N PRO A 27 7.53 9.58 -1.26
CA PRO A 27 8.65 8.84 -1.80
C PRO A 27 8.21 8.00 -3.01
N ASP A 28 8.34 8.55 -4.22
CA ASP A 28 7.94 7.92 -5.50
C ASP A 28 8.44 6.48 -5.68
N GLY A 29 9.59 6.12 -5.08
CA GLY A 29 10.10 4.75 -5.07
C GLY A 29 9.11 3.72 -4.50
N LEU A 30 8.17 4.14 -3.65
CA LEU A 30 7.11 3.29 -3.10
C LEU A 30 6.06 2.86 -4.12
N ILE A 31 5.90 3.59 -5.23
CA ILE A 31 4.87 3.26 -6.24
C ILE A 31 5.05 1.83 -6.73
N LEU A 32 6.28 1.43 -7.05
CA LEU A 32 6.56 0.09 -7.54
C LEU A 32 6.26 -1.00 -6.49
N TYR A 33 6.54 -0.72 -5.22
CA TYR A 33 6.21 -1.64 -4.13
C TYR A 33 4.70 -1.76 -3.94
N GLY A 34 3.97 -0.64 -3.98
CA GLY A 34 2.51 -0.64 -3.90
C GLY A 34 1.86 -1.43 -5.04
N VAL A 35 2.31 -1.21 -6.29
CA VAL A 35 1.82 -1.95 -7.46
C VAL A 35 2.06 -3.46 -7.31
N ARG A 36 3.27 -3.86 -6.94
CA ARG A 36 3.61 -5.28 -6.72
C ARG A 36 2.76 -5.89 -5.61
N LEU A 37 2.59 -5.20 -4.49
CA LEU A 37 1.79 -5.67 -3.37
C LEU A 37 0.33 -5.95 -3.79
N PHE A 38 -0.30 -5.02 -4.50
CA PHE A 38 -1.66 -5.24 -5.00
C PHE A 38 -1.73 -6.37 -6.05
N ALA A 39 -0.76 -6.47 -6.96
CA ALA A 39 -0.71 -7.54 -7.95
C ALA A 39 -0.63 -8.93 -7.28
N GLU A 40 0.25 -9.10 -6.29
CA GLU A 40 0.38 -10.35 -5.54
C GLU A 40 -0.89 -10.69 -4.74
N ILE A 41 -1.53 -9.70 -4.10
CA ILE A 41 -2.80 -9.92 -3.40
C ILE A 41 -3.89 -10.41 -4.35
N ILE A 42 -3.99 -9.81 -5.54
CA ILE A 42 -4.95 -10.23 -6.58
C ILE A 42 -4.68 -11.68 -6.98
N GLU A 43 -3.43 -12.02 -7.28
CA GLU A 43 -3.03 -13.39 -7.64
C GLU A 43 -3.37 -14.41 -6.54
N ILE A 44 -3.09 -14.09 -5.28
CA ILE A 44 -3.41 -14.95 -4.13
C ILE A 44 -4.92 -15.17 -4.02
N VAL A 45 -5.70 -14.10 -4.09
CA VAL A 45 -7.18 -14.16 -3.95
C VAL A 45 -7.80 -14.93 -5.10
N LEU A 46 -7.34 -14.73 -6.34
CA LEU A 46 -7.86 -15.44 -7.51
C LEU A 46 -7.45 -16.91 -7.53
N LYS A 47 -6.25 -17.28 -7.04
CA LYS A 47 -5.83 -18.69 -6.93
C LYS A 47 -6.52 -19.45 -5.80
N ALA A 48 -6.94 -18.75 -4.76
CA ALA A 48 -7.69 -19.33 -3.64
C ALA A 48 -9.20 -19.48 -3.94
N SER A 49 -9.66 -18.99 -5.09
CA SER A 49 -11.05 -19.08 -5.57
C SER A 49 -11.22 -20.25 -6.54
#